data_AF-A0A8T4RMT9-F1
#
_entry.id   AF-A0A8T4RMT9-F1
#
_cell.length_a   1.000
_cell.length_b   1.000
_cell.length_c   1.000
_cell.angle_alpha   90.00
_cell.angle_beta   90.00
_cell.angle_gamma   90.00
#
_symmetry.space_group_name_H-M   'P 1'
#
loop_
_entity.id
_entity.type
_entity.pdbx_description
1 polymer ?
#
loop_
_entity_poly.entity_id
_entity_poly.type
_entity_poly.pdbx_seq_one_letter_code
_entity_poly.pdbx_strand_id
1 'polypeptide(L)' 'MTLEDQAMIKRAVTLGRLLHEGNHREEGLPYYTHPEGAALILGNFGYDMLTLSVELLHDVLEELHGPLSVDAIPYPLFF' A
#
# COMPACT_ATOMS: atom_id res chain seq x y z
N MET A 1 -16.33 10.58 2.77
CA MET A 1 -15.77 9.64 1.78
C MET A 1 -16.52 9.79 0.47
N THR A 2 -15.84 10.30 -0.55
CA THR A 2 -16.36 10.48 -1.92
C THR A 2 -16.23 9.19 -2.74
N LEU A 3 -16.75 9.18 -3.98
CA LEU A 3 -16.48 8.07 -4.92
C LEU A 3 -15.01 8.02 -5.34
N GLU A 4 -14.37 9.18 -5.42
CA GLU A 4 -12.96 9.32 -5.73
C GLU A 4 -12.08 8.74 -4.60
N ASP A 5 -12.40 9.06 -3.35
CA ASP A 5 -11.76 8.47 -2.17
C ASP A 5 -11.85 6.94 -2.18
N GLN A 6 -13.04 6.39 -2.49
CA GLN A 6 -13.24 4.95 -2.57
C GLN A 6 -12.41 4.32 -3.70
N ALA A 7 -12.28 5.00 -4.83
CA ALA A 7 -11.47 4.52 -5.94
C ALA A 7 -9.98 4.56 -5.60
N MET A 8 -9.52 5.62 -4.93
CA MET A 8 -8.14 5.80 -4.48
C MET A 8 -7.72 4.70 -3.51
N ILE A 9 -8.47 4.49 -2.43
CA ILE A 9 -8.13 3.48 -1.43
C ILE A 9 -8.18 2.06 -2.02
N LYS A 10 -9.12 1.77 -2.92
CA LYS A 10 -9.18 0.47 -3.62
C LYS A 10 -7.94 0.24 -4.50
N ARG A 11 -7.47 1.27 -5.20
CA ARG A 11 -6.23 1.18 -5.99
C ARG A 11 -5.04 0.93 -5.08
N ALA A 12 -4.91 1.67 -3.98
CA ALA A 12 -3.82 1.49 -3.01
C ALA A 12 -3.80 0.08 -2.40
N VAL A 13 -4.96 -0.44 -1.98
CA VAL A 13 -5.10 -1.82 -1.47
C VAL A 13 -4.67 -2.84 -2.54
N THR A 14 -5.18 -2.69 -3.77
CA THR A 14 -4.89 -3.63 -4.86
C THR A 14 -3.41 -3.63 -5.21
N LEU A 15 -2.81 -2.45 -5.32
CA LEU A 15 -1.41 -2.28 -5.68
C LEU A 15 -0.47 -2.76 -4.57
N GLY A 16 -0.71 -2.37 -3.32
CA GLY A 16 0.12 -2.79 -2.19
C GLY A 16 0.12 -4.30 -2.00
N ARG A 17 -1.04 -4.97 -2.18
CA ARG A 17 -1.11 -6.45 -2.15
C ARG A 17 -0.31 -7.09 -3.27
N LEU A 18 -0.40 -6.55 -4.48
CA LEU A 18 0.30 -7.06 -5.64
C LEU A 18 1.83 -6.90 -5.50
N LEU A 19 2.28 -5.71 -5.09
CA LEU A 19 3.72 -5.40 -5.04
C LEU A 19 4.43 -6.05 -3.84
N HIS A 20 3.70 -6.36 -2.77
CA HIS A 20 4.22 -7.15 -1.65
C HIS A 20 3.88 -8.65 -1.76
N GLU A 21 3.38 -9.13 -2.90
CA GLU A 21 3.08 -10.55 -3.08
C GLU A 21 4.37 -11.38 -2.97
N GLY A 22 4.36 -12.39 -2.09
CA GLY A 22 5.53 -13.23 -1.83
C GLY A 22 6.57 -12.62 -0.88
N ASN A 23 6.46 -11.34 -0.54
CA ASN A 23 7.27 -10.74 0.52
C ASN A 23 6.77 -11.18 1.90
N HIS A 24 7.70 -11.41 2.82
CA HIS A 24 7.39 -11.81 4.20
C HIS A 24 8.15 -10.94 5.19
N ARG A 25 7.55 -10.68 6.35
CA ARG A 25 8.24 -10.08 7.51
C ARG A 25 9.22 -11.09 8.10
N GLU A 26 10.13 -10.63 8.96
CA GLU A 26 11.09 -11.51 9.67
C GLU A 26 10.43 -12.70 10.39
N GLU A 27 9.20 -12.49 10.87
CA GLU A 27 8.39 -13.50 11.58
C GLU A 27 7.69 -14.51 10.64
N GLY A 28 7.80 -14.34 9.32
CA GLY A 28 7.20 -15.22 8.31
C GLY A 28 5.76 -14.87 7.91
N LEU A 29 5.20 -13.75 8.40
CA LEU A 29 3.88 -13.25 7.97
C LEU A 29 3.97 -12.52 6.63
N PRO A 30 2.92 -12.51 5.79
CA PRO A 30 2.90 -11.72 4.57
C PRO A 30 3.20 -10.25 4.86
N TYR A 31 4.11 -9.63 4.09
CA TYR A 31 4.57 -8.27 4.37
C TYR A 31 3.42 -7.26 4.39
N TYR A 32 2.46 -7.38 3.47
CA TYR A 32 1.29 -6.49 3.36
C TYR A 32 0.49 -6.32 4.67
N THR A 33 0.57 -7.28 5.60
CA THR A 33 -0.07 -7.14 6.93
C THR A 33 0.45 -5.93 7.72
N HIS A 34 1.69 -5.49 7.47
CA HIS A 34 2.27 -4.30 8.10
C HIS A 34 1.57 -3.00 7.66
N PRO A 35 1.60 -2.60 6.37
CA PRO A 35 0.93 -1.38 5.93
C PRO A 35 -0.59 -1.43 6.12
N GLU A 36 -1.22 -2.62 6.00
CA GLU A 36 -2.66 -2.77 6.30
C GLU A 36 -2.97 -2.48 7.77
N GLY A 37 -2.17 -3.02 8.70
CA GLY A 37 -2.33 -2.77 10.14
C GLY A 37 -2.15 -1.30 10.51
N ALA A 38 -1.13 -0.64 9.95
CA ALA A 38 -0.87 0.77 10.19
C ALA A 38 -1.99 1.67 9.64
N ALA A 39 -2.46 1.40 8.42
CA ALA A 39 -3.60 2.12 7.83
C ALA A 39 -4.89 1.94 8.65
N LEU A 40 -5.16 0.76 9.22
CA LEU A 40 -6.30 0.54 10.12
C LEU A 40 -6.19 1.37 11.41
N ILE A 41 -4.99 1.50 11.98
CA ILE A 41 -4.75 2.35 13.16
C ILE A 41 -5.01 3.81 12.82
N LEU A 42 -4.48 4.32 11.70
CA LEU A 42 -4.74 5.69 11.24
C LEU A 42 -6.23 5.91 10.93
N GLY A 43 -6.91 4.92 10.36
CA GLY A 43 -8.36 4.97 10.11
C GLY A 43 -9.15 5.13 11.41
N ASN A 44 -8.75 4.45 12.49
CA ASN A 44 -9.36 4.59 13.81
C ASN A 44 -9.16 5.99 14.42
N PHE A 45 -8.07 6.68 14.06
CA PHE A 45 -7.85 8.08 14.45
C PHE A 45 -8.57 9.09 13.55
N GLY A 46 -9.26 8.64 12.50
CA GLY A 46 -10.04 9.51 11.61
C GLY A 46 -9.22 10.23 10.54
N TYR A 47 -8.04 9.71 10.19
CA TYR A 47 -7.25 10.24 9.06
C TYR A 47 -7.99 10.06 7.73
N ASP A 48 -7.68 10.94 6.77
CA ASP A 48 -8.35 10.97 5.47
C ASP A 48 -7.89 9.84 4.53
N MET A 49 -8.66 9.62 3.46
CA MET A 49 -8.43 8.52 2.54
C MET A 49 -7.14 8.67 1.73
N LEU A 50 -6.65 9.90 1.55
CA LEU A 50 -5.34 10.15 0.94
C LEU A 50 -4.23 9.64 1.86
N THR A 51 -4.28 10.00 3.14
CA THR A 51 -3.31 9.54 4.16
C THR A 51 -3.33 8.03 4.25
N LEU A 52 -4.51 7.40 4.32
CA LEU A 52 -4.62 5.95 4.37
C LEU A 52 -4.08 5.28 3.09
N SER A 53 -4.28 5.89 1.93
CA SER A 53 -3.77 5.37 0.67
C SER A 53 -2.25 5.45 0.58
N VAL A 54 -1.64 6.54 1.08
CA VAL A 54 -0.19 6.69 1.19
C VAL A 54 0.40 5.67 2.16
N GLU A 55 -0.22 5.51 3.34
CA GLU A 55 0.20 4.53 4.33
C GLU A 55 0.21 3.10 3.77
N LEU A 56 -0.80 2.73 2.97
CA LEU A 56 -0.86 1.41 2.33
C LEU A 56 0.26 1.15 1.31
N LEU A 57 0.97 2.20 0.86
CA LEU A 57 1.97 2.14 -0.20
C LEU A 57 3.37 2.59 0.26
N HIS A 58 3.54 3.01 1.51
CA HIS A 58 4.74 3.73 1.95
C HIS A 58 6.04 2.92 1.78
N ASP A 59 5.97 1.62 2.04
CA ASP A 59 7.12 0.70 1.96
C ASP A 59 7.31 0.08 0.57
N VAL A 60 6.42 0.35 -0.39
CA VAL A 60 6.47 -0.30 -1.70
C VAL A 60 7.82 -0.13 -2.37
N LEU A 61 8.45 1.05 -2.25
CA LEU A 61 9.74 1.31 -2.89
C LEU A 61 10.92 0.70 -2.13
N GLU A 62 10.83 0.62 -0.80
CA GLU A 62 11.91 0.11 0.05
C GLU A 62 11.95 -1.42 0.06
N GLU A 63 10.79 -2.06 -0.02
CA GLU A 63 10.62 -3.51 0.16
C GLU A 63 10.38 -4.26 -1.15
N LEU A 64 10.46 -3.61 -2.31
CA LEU A 64 10.31 -4.27 -3.60
C LEU A 64 11.50 -5.20 -3.87
N HIS A 65 11.29 -6.51 -3.69
CA HIS A 65 12.29 -7.53 -3.92
C HIS A 65 11.94 -8.33 -5.19
N GLY A 66 12.39 -7.86 -6.36
CA GLY A 66 12.13 -8.53 -7.64
C GLY A 66 12.72 -7.83 -8.86
N PRO A 67 12.53 -8.38 -10.08
CA PRO A 67 13.03 -7.78 -11.33
C PRO A 67 12.23 -6.54 -11.76
N LEU A 68 11.13 -6.23 -11.07
CA LEU A 68 10.41 -4.98 -11.24
C LEU A 68 11.30 -3.88 -10.67
N SER A 69 12.05 -3.19 -11.53
CA SER A 69 12.64 -1.92 -11.15
C SER A 69 11.51 -0.92 -10.87
N VAL A 70 11.81 0.13 -10.11
CA VAL A 70 10.93 1.31 -9.95
C VAL A 70 10.31 1.78 -11.27
N ASP A 71 11.02 1.61 -12.38
CA ASP A 71 10.58 1.98 -13.73
C ASP A 71 9.42 1.13 -14.27
N ALA A 72 9.20 -0.06 -13.69
CA ALA A 72 8.14 -0.99 -14.08
C ALA A 72 6.82 -0.75 -13.36
N ILE A 73 6.79 0.11 -12.32
CA ILE A 73 5.55 0.55 -11.68
C ILE A 73 4.95 1.65 -12.57
N PRO A 74 3.77 1.44 -13.19
CA PRO A 74 3.19 2.44 -14.07
C PRO A 74 2.98 3.77 -13.32
N TYR A 75 3.69 4.83 -13.72
CA TYR A 75 3.20 6.19 -13.49
C TYR A 75 1.83 6.30 -14.20
N PRO A 76 0.74 6.73 -13.52
CA PRO A 76 0.68 7.63 -12.37
C PRO A 76 0.16 6.94 -11.08
N LEU A 77 0.58 5.71 -10.76
CA LEU A 77 0.06 5.00 -9.58
C LEU A 77 0.40 5.68 -8.22
N PHE A 78 1.17 6.76 -8.23
CA PHE A 78 1.52 7.56 -7.05
C PHE A 78 0.78 8.91 -6.94
N PHE A 79 0.00 9.34 -7.94
CA PHE A 79 -0.75 10.62 -7.90
C PHE A 79 -2.07 10.56 -8.68
#